data_AF-A0A2E5XZW7-F1
#
_entry.id   AF-A0A2E5XZW7-F1
#
_cell.length_a   1.000
_cell.length_b   1.000
_cell.length_c   1.000
_cell.angle_alpha   90.00
_cell.angle_beta   90.00
_cell.angle_gamma   90.00
#
_symmetry.space_group_name_H-M   'P 1'
#
loop_
_entity.id
_entity.type
_entity.pdbx_description
1 polymer ?
#
loop_
_entity_poly.entity_id
_entity_poly.type
_entity_poly.pdbx_seq_one_letter_code
_entity_poly.pdbx_strand_id
1 'polypeptide(L)'
;MSIKKKFFSYRSFTPIPIVLLVLYNSNPELKTFLIGIIVLLLGETIRIISVSYAGGITRTRSVGAPSICSSGPYAYTRNPLYIGNMLIYSGVVIIAGGENILLTLLIVLLFFIIQYSMIISLEEETLGKLFPEEYSIYKKNVPRIIPRISPWKNNDMRTKSSFLKTVKTEKRTLQNIFFIVFLILTKSHWGELYFLAPQFIEKSEVTIKKIFCYCW
;
A
#
# COMPACT_ATOMS: atom_id res chain seq x y z
N MET A 1 18.62 -14.51 13.55
CA MET A 1 17.49 -14.47 12.59
C MET A 1 17.92 -13.65 11.38
N SER A 2 17.80 -14.15 10.15
CA SER A 2 18.26 -13.42 8.95
C SER A 2 17.46 -12.13 8.74
N ILE A 3 18.10 -11.08 8.21
CA ILE A 3 17.47 -9.77 7.97
C ILE A 3 16.22 -9.90 7.08
N LYS A 4 16.28 -10.75 6.04
CA LYS A 4 15.14 -11.04 5.15
C LYS A 4 13.93 -11.56 5.93
N LYS A 5 14.14 -12.48 6.90
CA LYS A 5 13.07 -13.05 7.73
C LYS A 5 12.43 -12.00 8.64
N LYS A 6 13.21 -11.02 9.13
CA LYS A 6 12.69 -9.87 9.88
C LYS A 6 11.80 -9.00 9.00
N PHE A 7 12.28 -8.61 7.82
CA PHE A 7 11.47 -7.84 6.86
C PHE A 7 10.18 -8.58 6.47
N PHE A 8 10.23 -9.90 6.24
CA PHE A 8 9.04 -10.70 5.97
C PHE A 8 8.05 -10.69 7.14
N SER A 9 8.52 -10.95 8.37
CA SER A 9 7.66 -11.11 9.55
C SER A 9 7.00 -9.80 9.98
N TYR A 10 7.70 -8.68 9.80
CA TYR A 10 7.25 -7.34 10.21
C TYR A 10 6.77 -6.48 9.03
N ARG A 11 6.59 -7.05 7.83
CA ARG A 11 6.23 -6.31 6.60
C ARG A 11 4.98 -5.42 6.71
N SER A 12 4.07 -5.72 7.65
CA SER A 12 2.89 -4.88 7.92
C SER A 12 3.18 -3.63 8.73
N PHE A 13 4.31 -3.57 9.45
CA PHE A 13 4.70 -2.45 10.33
C PHE A 13 5.85 -1.62 9.76
N THR A 14 6.72 -2.21 8.93
CA THR A 14 7.83 -1.48 8.31
C THR A 14 7.41 -0.24 7.51
N PRO A 15 6.20 -0.15 6.91
CA PRO A 15 5.79 1.07 6.20
C PRO A 15 5.41 2.24 7.12
N ILE A 16 5.30 2.06 8.43
CA ILE A 16 4.83 3.12 9.35
C ILE A 16 5.65 4.41 9.23
N PRO A 17 7.00 4.40 9.26
CA PRO A 17 7.79 5.62 9.09
C PRO A 17 7.55 6.31 7.74
N ILE A 18 7.33 5.53 6.68
CA ILE A 18 7.02 6.06 5.35
C ILE A 18 5.65 6.72 5.33
N VAL A 19 4.65 6.10 5.97
CA VAL A 19 3.31 6.70 6.11
C VAL A 19 3.38 8.01 6.89
N LEU A 20 4.17 8.07 7.97
CA LEU A 20 4.38 9.31 8.73
C LEU A 20 5.06 10.40 7.88
N LEU A 21 6.05 10.04 7.07
CA LEU A 21 6.68 10.97 6.12
C LEU A 21 5.66 11.52 5.10
N VAL A 22 4.80 10.66 4.56
CA VAL A 22 3.74 11.05 3.62
C VAL A 22 2.74 11.98 4.31
N LEU A 23 2.29 11.65 5.51
CA LEU A 23 1.37 12.48 6.30
C LEU A 23 2.00 13.84 6.63
N TYR A 24 3.28 13.88 6.98
CA TYR A 24 3.98 15.14 7.27
C TYR A 24 3.98 16.07 6.05
N ASN A 25 4.29 15.55 4.87
CA ASN A 25 4.35 16.32 3.62
C ASN A 25 2.99 16.53 2.94
N SER A 26 1.90 15.98 3.46
CA SER A 26 0.61 16.00 2.76
C SER A 26 -0.01 17.40 2.70
N ASN A 27 -0.38 17.83 1.50
CA ASN A 27 -1.27 18.96 1.22
C ASN A 27 -2.19 18.54 0.05
N PRO A 28 -3.30 17.82 0.33
CA PRO A 28 -4.13 17.21 -0.70
C PRO A 28 -4.89 18.28 -1.50
N GLU A 29 -4.88 18.15 -2.83
CA GLU A 29 -5.67 18.96 -3.74
C GLU A 29 -6.70 18.08 -4.47
N LEU A 30 -7.79 18.64 -4.97
CA LEU A 30 -8.83 17.86 -5.65
C LEU A 30 -8.28 17.05 -6.84
N LYS A 31 -7.40 17.64 -7.65
CA LYS A 31 -6.82 16.97 -8.83
C LYS A 31 -5.95 15.78 -8.44
N THR A 32 -5.05 15.98 -7.48
CA THR A 32 -4.14 14.93 -7.01
C THR A 32 -4.91 13.85 -6.26
N PHE A 33 -5.91 14.22 -5.46
CA PHE A 33 -6.84 13.29 -4.82
C PHE A 33 -7.51 12.35 -5.84
N LEU A 34 -8.13 12.88 -6.89
CA LEU A 34 -8.83 12.07 -7.90
C LEU A 34 -7.89 11.12 -8.65
N ILE A 35 -6.72 11.61 -9.09
CA ILE A 35 -5.72 10.78 -9.78
C ILE A 35 -5.21 9.68 -8.83
N GLY A 36 -4.90 10.05 -7.58
CA GLY A 36 -4.36 9.12 -6.60
C GLY A 36 -5.37 8.04 -6.20
N ILE A 37 -6.66 8.36 -6.11
CA ILE A 37 -7.73 7.37 -5.90
C ILE A 37 -7.79 6.37 -7.04
N ILE A 38 -7.70 6.82 -8.31
CA ILE A 38 -7.70 5.90 -9.46
C ILE A 38 -6.50 4.93 -9.37
N VAL A 39 -5.29 5.45 -9.14
CA VAL A 39 -4.08 4.62 -9.01
C VAL A 39 -4.18 3.64 -7.84
N LEU A 40 -4.70 4.10 -6.71
CA LEU A 40 -4.90 3.28 -5.51
C LEU A 40 -5.88 2.14 -5.77
N LEU A 41 -7.03 2.43 -6.40
CA LEU A 41 -8.05 1.42 -6.71
C LEU A 41 -7.56 0.39 -7.73
N LEU A 42 -6.76 0.81 -8.72
CA LEU A 42 -6.09 -0.12 -9.64
C LEU A 42 -5.15 -1.08 -8.89
N GLY A 43 -4.34 -0.55 -7.97
CA GLY A 43 -3.45 -1.34 -7.14
C GLY A 43 -4.19 -2.33 -6.24
N GLU A 44 -5.24 -1.88 -5.56
CA GLU A 44 -6.06 -2.72 -4.68
C GLU A 44 -6.83 -3.77 -5.47
N THR A 45 -7.27 -3.47 -6.70
CA THR A 45 -7.90 -4.47 -7.59
C THR A 45 -6.93 -5.60 -7.92
N ILE A 46 -5.70 -5.28 -8.34
CA ILE A 46 -4.66 -6.28 -8.61
C ILE A 46 -4.39 -7.13 -7.35
N ARG A 47 -4.36 -6.47 -6.19
CA ARG A 47 -4.12 -7.12 -4.91
C ARG A 47 -5.24 -8.09 -4.53
N ILE A 48 -6.50 -7.66 -4.59
CA ILE A 48 -7.69 -8.46 -4.32
C ILE A 48 -7.75 -9.67 -5.26
N ILE A 49 -7.50 -9.49 -6.56
CA ILE A 49 -7.48 -10.60 -7.52
C ILE A 49 -6.35 -11.57 -7.15
N SER A 50 -5.16 -11.08 -6.82
CA SER A 50 -4.03 -11.93 -6.40
C SER A 50 -4.36 -12.75 -5.15
N VAL A 51 -4.94 -12.12 -4.12
CA VAL A 51 -5.35 -12.81 -2.89
C VAL A 51 -6.48 -13.79 -3.14
N SER A 52 -7.37 -13.54 -4.10
CA SER A 52 -8.43 -14.49 -4.44
C SER A 52 -7.87 -15.85 -4.88
N TYR A 53 -6.68 -15.89 -5.50
CA TYR A 53 -5.97 -17.12 -5.89
C TYR A 53 -5.02 -17.62 -4.78
N ALA A 54 -4.16 -16.77 -4.23
CA ALA A 54 -3.18 -17.21 -3.24
C ALA A 54 -3.82 -17.58 -1.88
N GLY A 55 -4.93 -16.93 -1.51
CA GLY A 55 -5.64 -17.13 -0.26
C GLY A 55 -4.93 -16.53 0.95
N GLY A 56 -5.28 -17.05 2.14
CA GLY A 56 -4.81 -16.53 3.43
C GLY A 56 -3.31 -16.69 3.69
N ILE A 57 -2.58 -17.50 2.90
CA ILE A 57 -1.14 -17.68 3.03
C ILE A 57 -0.38 -16.34 2.93
N THR A 58 -0.91 -15.41 2.14
CA THR A 58 -0.42 -14.05 1.95
C THR A 58 -0.36 -13.21 3.24
N ARG A 59 -1.11 -13.62 4.28
CA ARG A 59 -1.20 -12.94 5.58
C ARG A 59 -0.36 -13.60 6.69
N THR A 60 0.29 -14.73 6.40
CA THR A 60 1.09 -15.46 7.41
C THR A 60 2.42 -14.77 7.70
N ARG A 61 2.93 -14.89 8.94
CA ARG A 61 4.24 -14.35 9.34
C ARG A 61 5.39 -15.34 9.14
N SER A 62 5.09 -16.59 8.82
CA SER A 62 6.04 -17.62 8.40
C SER A 62 6.13 -17.65 6.88
N VAL A 63 7.35 -17.72 6.33
CA VAL A 63 7.54 -17.87 4.89
C VAL A 63 7.28 -19.32 4.48
N GLY A 64 6.55 -19.53 3.38
CA GLY A 64 6.20 -20.84 2.86
C GLY A 64 4.81 -20.87 2.25
N ALA A 65 4.49 -21.95 1.55
CA ALA A 65 3.18 -22.21 0.97
C ALA A 65 2.94 -23.73 0.91
N PRO A 66 1.68 -24.19 0.96
CA PRO A 66 1.36 -25.62 0.82
C PRO A 66 1.54 -26.14 -0.62
N SER A 67 1.50 -25.24 -1.60
CA SER A 67 1.77 -25.53 -3.01
C SER A 67 2.17 -24.24 -3.73
N ILE A 68 2.78 -24.34 -4.91
CA ILE A 68 3.01 -23.18 -5.78
C ILE A 68 1.66 -22.69 -6.33
N CYS A 69 1.41 -21.39 -6.24
CA CYS A 69 0.29 -20.74 -6.91
C CYS A 69 0.80 -20.16 -8.23
N SER A 70 0.35 -20.71 -9.35
CA SER A 70 0.74 -20.29 -10.69
C SER A 70 -0.45 -19.95 -11.60
N SER A 71 -1.69 -19.99 -11.08
CA SER A 71 -2.90 -19.54 -11.77
C SER A 71 -3.22 -18.05 -11.56
N GLY A 72 -4.10 -17.51 -12.40
CA GLY A 72 -4.58 -16.13 -12.27
C GLY A 72 -3.45 -15.10 -12.48
N PRO A 73 -3.36 -14.03 -11.65
CA PRO A 73 -2.28 -13.05 -11.75
C PRO A 73 -0.87 -13.66 -11.66
N TYR A 74 -0.73 -14.78 -10.94
CA TYR A 74 0.54 -15.48 -10.77
C TYR A 74 1.03 -16.17 -12.05
N ALA A 75 0.19 -16.32 -13.08
CA ALA A 75 0.59 -16.80 -14.40
C ALA A 75 1.30 -15.72 -15.24
N TYR A 76 1.11 -14.44 -14.89
CA TYR A 76 1.69 -13.29 -15.62
C TYR A 76 2.99 -12.82 -14.97
N THR A 77 3.06 -12.80 -13.65
CA THR A 77 4.24 -12.43 -12.86
C THR A 77 4.27 -13.25 -11.59
N ARG A 78 5.44 -13.53 -11.01
CA ARG A 78 5.55 -14.29 -9.76
C ARG A 78 5.12 -13.49 -8.53
N ASN A 79 5.06 -12.17 -8.65
CA ASN A 79 4.86 -11.27 -7.52
C ASN A 79 3.77 -10.20 -7.73
N PRO A 80 2.56 -10.56 -8.20
CA PRO A 80 1.52 -9.59 -8.55
C PRO A 80 1.01 -8.81 -7.32
N LEU A 81 1.02 -9.44 -6.14
CA LEU A 81 0.63 -8.80 -4.88
C LEU A 81 1.54 -7.59 -4.54
N TYR A 82 2.85 -7.70 -4.77
CA TYR A 82 3.77 -6.60 -4.53
C TYR A 82 3.61 -5.47 -5.54
N ILE A 83 3.25 -5.77 -6.79
CA ILE A 83 2.89 -4.74 -7.79
C ILE A 83 1.64 -3.98 -7.33
N GLY A 84 0.60 -4.70 -6.89
CA GLY A 84 -0.60 -4.09 -6.32
C GLY A 84 -0.29 -3.17 -5.14
N ASN A 85 0.54 -3.65 -4.19
CA ASN A 85 0.98 -2.82 -3.08
C ASN A 85 1.75 -1.56 -3.52
N MET A 86 2.66 -1.67 -4.49
CA MET A 86 3.41 -0.53 -5.02
C MET A 86 2.45 0.54 -5.58
N LEU A 87 1.44 0.14 -6.34
CA LEU A 87 0.42 1.04 -6.87
C LEU A 87 -0.44 1.67 -5.75
N ILE A 88 -0.83 0.90 -4.73
CA ILE A 88 -1.56 1.43 -3.57
C ILE A 88 -0.76 2.55 -2.89
N TYR A 89 0.52 2.31 -2.57
CA TYR A 89 1.34 3.33 -1.90
C TYR A 89 1.66 4.52 -2.81
N SER A 90 1.85 4.33 -4.11
CA SER A 90 1.94 5.43 -5.07
C SER A 90 0.66 6.26 -5.09
N GLY A 91 -0.51 5.61 -5.12
CA GLY A 91 -1.81 6.27 -5.05
C GLY A 91 -1.99 7.06 -3.76
N VAL A 92 -1.55 6.53 -2.60
CA VAL A 92 -1.54 7.23 -1.32
C VAL A 92 -0.66 8.49 -1.35
N VAL A 93 0.54 8.43 -1.94
CA VAL A 93 1.41 9.61 -2.11
C VAL A 93 0.75 10.65 -3.00
N ILE A 94 0.12 10.22 -4.09
CA ILE A 94 -0.57 11.13 -5.00
C ILE A 94 -1.79 11.76 -4.30
N ILE A 95 -2.57 10.99 -3.52
CA ILE A 95 -3.65 11.51 -2.67
C ILE A 95 -3.12 12.54 -1.67
N ALA A 96 -1.97 12.27 -1.05
CA ALA A 96 -1.35 13.18 -0.09
C ALA A 96 -0.96 14.53 -0.70
N GLY A 97 -0.64 14.58 -2.00
CA GLY A 97 -0.27 15.82 -2.66
C GLY A 97 1.00 16.46 -2.10
N GLY A 98 1.01 17.78 -1.97
CA GLY A 98 2.15 18.54 -1.45
C GLY A 98 3.18 18.95 -2.50
N GLU A 99 3.96 19.97 -2.15
CA GLU A 99 4.99 20.57 -3.03
C GLU A 99 6.08 19.55 -3.42
N ASN A 100 6.39 18.62 -2.53
CA ASN A 100 7.45 17.61 -2.70
C ASN A 100 6.91 16.23 -3.13
N ILE A 101 5.77 16.18 -3.83
CA ILE A 101 5.12 14.93 -4.26
C ILE A 101 6.06 13.96 -5.00
N LEU A 102 6.87 14.46 -5.95
CA LEU A 102 7.77 13.62 -6.74
C LEU A 102 8.90 13.01 -5.89
N LEU A 103 9.48 13.81 -4.99
CA LEU A 103 10.52 13.34 -4.08
C LEU A 103 9.95 12.31 -3.09
N THR A 104 8.77 12.59 -2.54
CA THR A 104 8.05 11.67 -1.63
C THR A 104 7.75 10.34 -2.34
N LEU A 105 7.29 10.40 -3.60
CA LEU A 105 7.03 9.22 -4.41
C LEU A 105 8.31 8.42 -4.65
N LEU A 106 9.42 9.07 -4.99
CA LEU A 106 10.70 8.41 -5.19
C LEU A 106 11.18 7.69 -3.92
N ILE A 107 11.12 8.34 -2.75
CA ILE A 107 11.50 7.74 -1.46
C ILE A 107 10.64 6.51 -1.16
N VAL A 108 9.32 6.63 -1.34
CA VAL A 108 8.37 5.54 -1.12
C VAL A 108 8.67 4.35 -2.04
N LEU A 109 8.88 4.61 -3.34
CA LEU A 109 9.20 3.57 -4.31
C LEU A 109 10.54 2.88 -3.99
N LEU A 110 11.59 3.64 -3.69
CA LEU A 110 12.90 3.10 -3.33
C LEU A 110 12.82 2.22 -2.08
N PHE A 111 12.12 2.68 -1.04
CA PHE A 111 11.89 1.91 0.18
C PHE A 111 11.25 0.55 -0.13
N PHE A 112 10.16 0.54 -0.90
CA PHE A 112 9.46 -0.70 -1.20
C PHE A 112 10.21 -1.60 -2.19
N ILE A 113 10.97 -1.04 -3.13
CA ILE A 113 11.85 -1.83 -4.01
C ILE A 113 12.87 -2.59 -3.16
N ILE A 114 13.53 -1.91 -2.22
CA ILE A 114 14.51 -2.54 -1.32
C ILE A 114 13.81 -3.59 -0.44
N GLN A 115 12.72 -3.24 0.22
CA GLN A 115 11.98 -4.16 1.09
C GLN A 115 11.52 -5.42 0.32
N TYR A 116 10.85 -5.23 -0.81
CA TYR A 116 10.32 -6.36 -1.58
C TYR A 116 11.41 -7.18 -2.24
N SER A 117 12.56 -6.60 -2.61
CA SER A 117 13.69 -7.41 -3.11
C SER A 117 14.15 -8.45 -2.07
N MET A 118 14.21 -8.07 -0.79
CA MET A 118 14.60 -8.96 0.31
C MET A 118 13.53 -10.01 0.60
N ILE A 119 12.26 -9.59 0.63
CA ILE A 119 11.11 -10.46 0.88
C ILE A 119 10.99 -11.51 -0.23
N ILE A 120 10.99 -11.07 -1.50
CA ILE A 120 10.91 -11.94 -2.65
C ILE A 120 12.07 -12.92 -2.63
N SER A 121 13.31 -12.46 -2.42
CA SER A 121 14.47 -13.36 -2.36
C SER A 121 14.31 -14.47 -1.32
N LEU A 122 13.74 -14.17 -0.15
CA LEU A 122 13.45 -15.18 0.88
C LEU A 122 12.35 -16.15 0.45
N GLU A 123 11.28 -15.64 -0.16
CA GLU A 123 10.18 -16.47 -0.69
C GLU A 123 10.69 -17.41 -1.79
N GLU A 124 11.51 -16.92 -2.72
CA GLU A 124 12.08 -17.73 -3.79
C GLU A 124 13.04 -18.81 -3.25
N GLU A 125 13.89 -18.49 -2.27
CA GLU A 125 14.75 -19.47 -1.59
C GLU A 125 13.92 -20.53 -0.86
N THR A 126 12.82 -20.13 -0.22
CA THR A 126 11.96 -21.04 0.53
C THR A 126 11.19 -21.95 -0.42
N LEU A 127 10.58 -21.41 -1.47
CA LEU A 127 9.85 -22.19 -2.47
C LEU A 127 10.78 -23.11 -3.26
N GLY A 128 12.01 -22.68 -3.57
CA GLY A 128 13.01 -23.53 -4.22
C GLY A 128 13.48 -24.71 -3.34
N LYS A 129 13.36 -24.60 -2.01
CA LYS A 129 13.63 -25.71 -1.08
C LYS A 129 12.42 -26.62 -0.89
N LEU A 130 11.21 -26.06 -0.84
CA LEU A 130 9.98 -26.83 -0.65
C LEU A 130 9.54 -27.58 -1.92
N PHE A 131 9.75 -26.97 -3.09
CA PHE A 131 9.24 -27.45 -4.38
C PHE A 131 10.32 -27.29 -5.48
N PRO A 132 11.48 -27.98 -5.39
CA PRO A 132 12.65 -27.70 -6.22
C PRO A 132 12.38 -27.79 -7.73
N GLU A 133 11.72 -28.86 -8.20
CA GLU A 133 11.41 -29.07 -9.61
C GLU A 133 10.31 -28.13 -10.10
N GLU A 134 9.16 -28.11 -9.42
CA GLU A 134 8.00 -27.29 -9.78
C GLU A 134 8.35 -25.79 -9.78
N TYR A 135 9.10 -25.32 -8.79
CA TYR A 135 9.49 -23.92 -8.68
C TYR A 135 10.52 -23.53 -9.73
N SER A 136 11.44 -24.43 -10.09
CA SER A 136 12.38 -24.22 -11.20
C SER A 136 11.63 -24.02 -12.52
N ILE A 137 10.64 -24.87 -12.81
CA ILE A 137 9.78 -24.75 -13.99
C ILE A 137 9.01 -23.42 -13.97
N TYR A 138 8.40 -23.08 -12.83
CA TYR A 138 7.65 -21.82 -12.68
C TYR A 138 8.55 -20.60 -12.89
N LYS A 139 9.74 -20.58 -12.29
CA LYS A 139 10.73 -19.50 -12.41
C LYS A 139 11.24 -19.32 -13.83
N LYS A 140 11.40 -20.40 -14.60
CA LYS A 140 11.82 -20.34 -16.02
C LYS A 140 10.76 -19.71 -16.91
N ASN A 141 9.48 -19.90 -16.58
CA ASN A 141 8.37 -19.50 -17.43
C ASN A 141 7.72 -18.18 -17.05
N VAL A 142 7.81 -17.77 -15.78
CA VAL A 142 7.12 -16.57 -15.29
C VAL A 142 8.14 -15.57 -14.73
N PRO A 143 8.17 -14.32 -15.23
CA PRO A 143 9.11 -13.30 -14.78
C PRO A 143 8.84 -12.90 -13.32
N ARG A 144 9.86 -12.36 -12.66
CA ARG A 144 9.79 -12.01 -11.23
C ARG A 144 8.82 -10.85 -10.97
N ILE A 145 8.95 -9.75 -11.72
CA ILE A 145 8.21 -8.50 -11.50
C ILE A 145 7.43 -8.10 -12.75
N ILE A 146 8.11 -7.79 -13.86
CA ILE A 146 7.48 -7.30 -15.09
C ILE A 146 6.51 -8.35 -15.63
N PRO A 147 5.19 -8.09 -15.65
CA PRO A 147 4.22 -9.08 -16.10
C PRO A 147 4.38 -9.45 -17.57
N ARG A 148 4.12 -10.71 -17.90
CA ARG A 148 3.92 -11.16 -19.28
C ARG A 148 2.69 -10.48 -19.88
N ILE A 149 2.64 -10.39 -21.20
CA ILE A 149 1.44 -9.94 -21.94
C ILE A 149 0.37 -11.05 -21.93
N SER A 150 0.80 -12.31 -22.06
CA SER A 150 -0.06 -13.50 -22.02
C SER A 150 0.29 -14.42 -20.85
N PRO A 151 -0.71 -15.06 -20.21
CA PRO A 151 -0.47 -15.91 -19.05
C PRO A 151 0.32 -17.15 -19.45
N TRP A 152 1.20 -17.62 -18.56
CA TRP A 152 1.81 -18.93 -18.72
C TRP A 152 0.75 -20.04 -18.60
N LYS A 153 0.63 -20.87 -19.64
CA LYS A 153 -0.22 -22.06 -19.62
C LYS A 153 0.45 -23.13 -18.76
N ASN A 154 -0.21 -23.52 -17.68
CA ASN A 154 0.25 -24.52 -16.72
C ASN A 154 -0.92 -25.38 -16.25
N ASN A 155 -0.63 -26.40 -15.43
CA ASN A 155 -1.61 -27.37 -14.94
C ASN A 155 -2.20 -26.99 -13.56
N ASP A 156 -1.95 -25.78 -13.05
CA ASP A 156 -2.54 -25.31 -11.81
C ASP A 156 -4.02 -24.96 -12.06
N MET A 157 -4.90 -25.88 -11.68
CA MET A 157 -6.36 -25.77 -11.85
C MET A 157 -7.02 -24.88 -10.78
N ARG A 158 -6.23 -24.13 -10.00
CA ARG A 158 -6.76 -23.26 -8.96
C ARG A 158 -7.69 -22.20 -9.54
N THR A 159 -8.87 -22.09 -8.94
CA THR A 159 -9.86 -21.05 -9.25
C THR A 159 -9.89 -19.98 -8.17
N LYS A 160 -10.40 -18.79 -8.54
CA LYS A 160 -10.59 -17.70 -7.59
C LYS A 160 -11.50 -18.14 -6.43
N SER A 161 -11.11 -17.80 -5.21
CA SER A 161 -11.98 -17.94 -4.05
C SER A 161 -13.17 -16.96 -4.12
N SER A 162 -14.22 -17.24 -3.34
CA SER A 162 -15.40 -16.39 -3.32
C SER A 162 -15.06 -14.95 -2.90
N PHE A 163 -15.83 -13.99 -3.41
CA PHE A 163 -15.61 -12.57 -3.16
C PHE A 163 -15.60 -12.25 -1.66
N LEU A 164 -16.60 -12.73 -0.91
CA LEU A 164 -16.70 -12.54 0.54
C LEU A 164 -15.48 -13.07 1.30
N LYS A 165 -14.96 -14.25 0.93
CA LYS A 165 -13.77 -14.83 1.54
C LYS A 165 -12.52 -14.01 1.24
N THR A 166 -12.41 -13.50 0.01
CA THR A 166 -11.31 -12.62 -0.40
C THR A 166 -11.33 -11.32 0.39
N VAL A 167 -12.48 -10.63 0.43
CA VAL A 167 -12.64 -9.37 1.19
C VAL A 167 -12.35 -9.57 2.68
N LYS A 168 -12.79 -10.70 3.27
CA LYS A 168 -12.47 -11.02 4.67
C LYS A 168 -10.96 -11.18 4.90
N THR A 169 -10.25 -11.79 3.95
CA THR A 169 -8.78 -11.92 3.97
C THR A 169 -8.10 -10.56 3.80
N GLU A 170 -8.74 -9.66 3.06
CA GLU A 170 -8.24 -8.32 2.72
C GLU A 170 -8.62 -7.22 3.72
N LYS A 171 -9.52 -7.52 4.68
CA LYS A 171 -10.04 -6.57 5.66
C LYS A 171 -8.98 -5.65 6.28
N ARG A 172 -7.82 -6.20 6.67
CA ARG A 172 -6.73 -5.40 7.26
C ARG A 172 -6.12 -4.40 6.27
N THR A 173 -5.96 -4.76 5.01
CA THR A 173 -5.46 -3.80 3.99
C THR A 173 -6.47 -2.70 3.75
N LEU A 174 -7.74 -3.06 3.58
CA LEU A 174 -8.82 -2.08 3.38
C LEU A 174 -8.95 -1.11 4.56
N GLN A 175 -8.85 -1.61 5.79
CA GLN A 175 -8.82 -0.78 7.01
C GLN A 175 -7.62 0.16 7.03
N ASN A 176 -6.42 -0.33 6.66
CA ASN A 176 -5.22 0.50 6.62
C ASN A 176 -5.33 1.60 5.55
N ILE A 177 -5.81 1.27 4.35
CA ILE A 177 -6.05 2.23 3.27
C ILE A 177 -7.02 3.32 3.75
N PHE A 178 -8.17 2.90 4.27
CA PHE A 178 -9.18 3.82 4.79
C PHE A 178 -8.60 4.74 5.87
N PHE A 179 -7.88 4.18 6.84
CA PHE A 179 -7.29 4.94 7.94
C PHE A 179 -6.24 5.94 7.45
N ILE A 180 -5.35 5.54 6.54
CA ILE A 180 -4.31 6.44 6.00
C ILE A 180 -4.95 7.59 5.20
N VAL A 181 -5.91 7.29 4.32
CA VAL A 181 -6.61 8.34 3.54
C VAL A 181 -7.38 9.27 4.48
N PHE A 182 -8.07 8.72 5.48
CA PHE A 182 -8.76 9.50 6.50
C PHE A 182 -7.81 10.44 7.26
N LEU A 183 -6.62 9.96 7.66
CA LEU A 183 -5.60 10.78 8.32
C LEU A 183 -5.08 11.91 7.41
N ILE A 184 -4.86 11.64 6.12
CA ILE A 184 -4.45 12.66 5.15
C ILE A 184 -5.49 13.78 5.06
N LEU A 185 -6.77 13.42 4.93
CA LEU A 185 -7.88 14.38 4.78
C LEU A 185 -8.17 15.16 6.07
N THR A 186 -8.09 14.52 7.23
CA THR A 186 -8.30 15.21 8.51
C THR A 186 -7.16 16.18 8.85
N LYS A 187 -5.92 15.82 8.52
CA LYS A 187 -4.76 16.69 8.71
C LYS A 187 -4.87 17.99 7.91
N SER A 188 -5.40 17.95 6.68
CA SER A 188 -5.59 19.18 5.89
C SER A 188 -6.58 20.14 6.56
N HIS A 189 -7.68 19.62 7.11
CA HIS A 189 -8.66 20.45 7.84
C HIS A 189 -8.13 21.01 9.16
N TRP A 190 -7.26 20.29 9.87
CA TRP A 190 -6.62 20.81 11.09
C TRP A 190 -5.61 21.93 10.83
N GLY A 191 -4.90 21.90 9.70
CA GLY A 191 -4.02 22.98 9.29
C GLY A 191 -4.79 24.31 9.09
N GLU A 192 -5.96 24.24 8.45
CA GLU A 192 -6.85 25.39 8.27
C GLU A 192 -7.38 25.90 9.62
N LEU A 193 -7.77 25.01 10.54
CA LEU A 193 -8.27 25.39 11.87
C LEU A 193 -7.19 26.09 12.71
N TYR A 194 -5.95 25.60 12.68
CA TYR A 194 -4.81 26.22 13.38
C TYR A 194 -4.41 27.57 12.78
N PHE A 195 -4.54 27.74 11.47
CA PHE A 195 -4.25 29.02 10.80
C PHE A 195 -5.35 30.06 11.02
N LEU A 196 -6.60 29.62 11.15
CA LEU A 196 -7.74 30.50 11.44
C LEU A 196 -7.89 30.83 12.93
N ALA A 197 -7.43 29.95 13.84
CA ALA A 197 -7.57 30.17 15.29
C ALA A 197 -6.95 31.50 15.79
N PRO A 198 -5.74 31.91 15.39
CA PRO A 198 -5.17 33.21 15.77
C PRO A 198 -6.00 34.40 15.26
N GLN A 199 -6.51 34.31 14.02
CA GLN A 199 -7.30 35.40 13.40
C GLN A 199 -8.67 35.57 14.08
N PHE A 200 -9.28 34.48 14.53
CA PHE A 200 -10.52 34.51 15.31
C PHE A 200 -10.30 35.09 16.71
N ILE A 201 -9.19 34.73 17.38
CA ILE A 201 -8.84 35.26 18.70
C ILE A 201 -8.60 36.78 18.62
N GLU A 202 -7.83 37.24 17.63
CA GLU A 202 -7.54 38.68 17.44
C GLU A 202 -8.81 39.49 17.13
N LYS A 203 -9.70 38.99 16.27
CA LYS A 203 -11.01 39.64 16.02
C LYS A 203 -11.88 39.70 17.27
N SER A 204 -11.86 38.65 18.09
CA SER A 204 -12.65 38.60 19.32
C SER A 204 -12.14 39.57 20.39
N GLU A 205 -10.82 39.72 20.55
CA GLU A 205 -10.23 40.72 21.46
C GLU A 205 -10.54 42.16 21.03
N VAL A 206 -10.48 42.46 19.73
CA VAL A 206 -10.83 43.79 19.20
C VAL A 206 -12.32 44.10 19.42
N THR A 207 -13.18 43.09 19.33
CA THR A 207 -14.63 43.24 19.54
C THR A 207 -14.94 43.45 21.02
N ILE A 208 -14.31 42.68 21.92
CA ILE A 208 -14.45 42.83 23.37
C ILE A 208 -13.92 44.19 23.85
N LYS A 209 -12.77 44.65 23.34
CA LYS A 209 -12.24 45.99 23.65
C LYS A 209 -13.18 47.11 23.17
N LYS A 210 -13.80 46.95 21.99
CA LYS A 210 -14.80 47.92 21.52
C LYS A 210 -16.04 47.96 22.42
N ILE A 211 -16.54 46.81 22.86
CA ILE A 211 -17.70 46.75 23.78
C ILE A 211 -17.37 47.42 25.12
N PHE A 212 -16.16 47.20 25.67
CA PHE A 212 -15.73 47.86 26.92
C PHE A 212 -15.53 49.37 26.78
N CYS A 213 -15.15 49.87 25.60
CA CYS A 213 -15.03 51.32 25.35
C CYS A 213 -16.37 52.07 25.26
N TYR A 214 -17.50 51.38 25.04
CA TYR A 214 -18.84 52.00 24.99
C TYR A 214 -19.60 51.92 26.33
N CYS A 215 -19.03 51.26 27.34
CA CYS A 215 -19.64 51.11 28.67
C CYS A 215 -18.99 51.99 29.76
N TRP A 216 -18.17 52.98 29.37
CA TRP A 216 -17.58 54.01 30.25
C TRP A 216 -17.80 55.40 29.68
#